data_AF-A0A2G7G493-F1
#
_entry.id   AF-A0A2G7G493-F1
#
_cell.length_a   1.000
_cell.length_b   1.000
_cell.length_c   1.000
_cell.angle_alpha   90.00
_cell.angle_beta   90.00
_cell.angle_gamma   90.00
#
_symmetry.space_group_name_H-M   'P 1'
#
loop_
_entity.id
_entity.type
_entity.pdbx_description
1 polymer ?
#
loop_
_entity_poly.entity_id
_entity_poly.type
_entity_poly.pdbx_seq_one_letter_code
_entity_poly.pdbx_strand_id
1 'polypeptide(L)'
;MSALTNHSSLHLSYGNDISRSQGRYWECIPGAEYCAKNPTDTPMVDELFQNLSTDSKFKRPSLEIELRERRPTDPFGQLPLEIAQQICMFLPGDSLKALAQASLSVQMITQDNSFWKRFMQWDMPWLWEFQTLQNQKDVNYKSLYLWLNKMTTPRYGMDDLNLMGVANRRRVWGVCEQLASRYNKTTGQAPAEAMKWGRD
;
A
#
# COMPACT_ATOMS: atom_id res chain seq x y z
N MET A 1 -24.08 35.10 11.59
CA MET A 1 -22.92 35.93 11.25
C MET A 1 -21.73 35.53 12.12
N SER A 2 -20.76 34.82 11.54
CA SER A 2 -19.35 34.90 11.93
C SER A 2 -18.57 34.59 10.67
N ALA A 3 -18.00 35.64 10.10
CA ALA A 3 -17.21 35.62 8.89
C ALA A 3 -15.76 35.27 9.23
N LEU A 4 -15.09 34.63 8.27
CA LEU A 4 -13.64 34.57 8.11
C LEU A 4 -12.87 33.70 9.13
N THR A 5 -12.73 32.40 8.85
CA THR A 5 -11.55 31.64 9.28
C THR A 5 -10.71 31.27 8.06
N ASN A 6 -9.78 32.17 7.75
CA ASN A 6 -8.45 31.98 7.15
C ASN A 6 -8.29 31.01 5.97
N HIS A 7 -8.04 31.60 4.81
CA HIS A 7 -7.48 30.98 3.61
C HIS A 7 -6.07 30.40 3.85
N SER A 8 -5.85 29.12 3.51
CA SER A 8 -4.62 28.69 2.80
C SER A 8 -4.58 27.19 2.42
N SER A 9 -5.45 26.31 2.95
CA SER A 9 -5.43 24.88 2.60
C SER A 9 -6.83 24.25 2.47
N LEU A 10 -6.91 23.14 1.74
CA LEU A 10 -8.15 22.36 1.60
C LEU A 10 -8.43 21.62 2.92
N HIS A 11 -9.70 21.46 3.31
CA HIS A 11 -10.06 20.72 4.52
C HIS A 11 -9.92 19.19 4.33
N LEU A 12 -8.68 18.71 4.17
CA LEU A 12 -8.30 17.31 3.95
C LEU A 12 -7.51 16.79 5.15
N SER A 13 -7.54 15.47 5.38
CA SER A 13 -6.66 14.85 6.38
C SER A 13 -5.26 14.72 5.79
N TYR A 14 -4.39 15.70 6.07
CA TYR A 14 -3.00 15.71 5.62
C TYR A 14 -2.07 14.78 6.44
N GLY A 15 -2.58 14.24 7.54
CA GLY A 15 -1.82 13.49 8.55
C GLY A 15 -1.71 14.26 9.87
N ASN A 16 -1.67 13.52 10.98
CA ASN A 16 -1.62 14.12 12.32
C ASN A 16 -0.37 14.96 12.53
N ASP A 17 0.79 14.47 12.09
CA ASP A 17 2.06 15.17 12.24
C ASP A 17 2.11 16.45 11.39
N ILE A 18 1.57 16.44 10.17
CA ILE A 18 1.40 17.64 9.35
C ILE A 18 0.49 18.65 10.06
N SER A 19 -0.65 18.18 10.58
CA SER A 19 -1.63 19.06 11.25
C SER A 19 -1.02 19.72 12.49
N ARG A 20 -0.13 19.02 13.19
CA ARG A 20 0.64 19.56 14.32
C ARG A 20 1.70 20.57 13.87
N SER A 21 2.33 20.34 12.71
CA SER A 21 3.29 21.28 12.10
C SER A 21 2.64 22.50 11.43
N GLN A 22 1.31 22.47 11.20
CA GLN A 22 0.55 23.54 10.57
C GLN A 22 0.11 24.58 11.61
N GLY A 23 0.95 25.58 11.84
CA GLY A 23 0.65 26.76 12.66
C GLY A 23 0.63 28.06 11.85
N ARG A 24 0.97 29.18 12.49
CA ARG A 24 1.22 30.47 11.81
C ARG A 24 2.44 30.38 10.87
N TYR A 25 3.37 29.52 11.21
CA TYR A 25 4.54 29.14 10.44
C TYR A 25 4.68 27.61 10.48
N TRP A 26 5.51 27.06 9.61
CA TRP A 26 5.84 25.64 9.63
C TRP A 26 6.72 25.33 10.84
N GLU A 27 6.33 24.36 11.66
CA GLU A 27 7.12 23.87 12.78
C GLU A 27 7.81 22.54 12.45
N CYS A 28 9.13 22.51 12.59
CA CYS A 28 9.91 21.29 12.45
C CYS A 28 9.80 20.46 13.73
N ILE A 29 8.99 19.40 13.70
CA ILE A 29 8.80 18.48 14.82
C ILE A 29 9.78 17.31 14.66
N PRO A 30 10.66 17.04 15.65
CA PRO A 30 11.51 15.86 15.63
C PRO A 30 10.68 14.58 15.51
N GLY A 31 11.10 13.63 14.68
CA GLY A 31 10.37 12.40 14.38
C GLY A 31 9.32 12.53 13.28
N ALA A 32 9.02 13.74 12.80
CA ALA A 32 8.11 13.99 11.68
C ALA A 32 8.85 14.35 10.38
N GLU A 33 10.14 14.07 10.27
CA GLU A 33 11.00 14.46 9.13
C GLU A 33 10.50 13.89 7.81
N TYR A 34 9.86 12.72 7.85
CA TYR A 34 9.23 12.11 6.69
C TYR A 34 8.23 13.07 6.00
N CYS A 35 7.57 13.96 6.75
CA CYS A 35 6.63 14.93 6.20
C CYS A 35 7.29 15.95 5.26
N ALA A 36 8.54 16.32 5.54
CA ALA A 36 9.29 17.34 4.81
C ALA A 36 10.24 16.73 3.76
N LYS A 37 10.45 15.42 3.76
CA LYS A 37 11.32 14.73 2.79
C LYS A 37 10.70 14.79 1.39
N ASN A 38 11.51 15.01 0.36
CA ASN A 38 11.03 15.04 -1.01
C ASN A 38 10.39 13.69 -1.40
N PRO A 39 9.11 13.65 -1.82
CA PRO A 39 8.42 12.41 -2.14
C PRO A 39 8.92 11.74 -3.44
N THR A 40 9.60 12.46 -4.34
CA THR A 40 10.07 11.91 -5.63
C THR A 40 11.56 11.54 -5.62
N ASP A 41 12.32 12.02 -4.65
CA ASP A 41 13.75 11.72 -4.51
C ASP A 41 13.94 10.41 -3.74
N THR A 42 13.84 9.28 -4.45
CA THR A 42 13.89 7.93 -3.87
C THR A 42 14.87 7.00 -4.58
N PRO A 43 16.16 7.38 -4.74
CA PRO A 43 17.16 6.58 -5.49
C PRO A 43 17.38 5.18 -4.89
N MET A 44 17.19 5.02 -3.58
CA MET A 44 17.31 3.72 -2.91
C MET A 44 16.20 2.73 -3.27
N VAL A 45 15.05 3.21 -3.77
CA VAL A 45 13.97 2.34 -4.25
C VAL A 45 14.38 1.66 -5.54
N ASP A 46 15.04 2.38 -6.45
CA ASP A 46 15.58 1.82 -7.69
C ASP A 46 16.67 0.77 -7.40
N GLU A 47 17.57 1.08 -6.46
CA GLU A 47 18.61 0.14 -6.03
C GLU A 47 18.01 -1.11 -5.37
N LEU A 48 17.00 -0.95 -4.51
CA LEU A 48 16.27 -2.06 -3.91
C LEU A 48 15.69 -2.96 -5.00
N PHE A 49 15.02 -2.38 -5.99
CA PHE A 49 14.39 -3.11 -7.09
C PHE A 49 15.38 -3.86 -7.99
N GLN A 50 16.58 -3.28 -8.21
CA GLN A 50 17.67 -3.95 -8.91
C GLN A 50 18.21 -5.16 -8.12
N ASN A 51 18.24 -5.05 -6.78
CA ASN A 51 18.84 -6.06 -5.90
C ASN A 51 17.86 -7.07 -5.29
N LEU A 52 16.56 -6.98 -5.60
CA LEU A 52 15.52 -7.85 -5.03
C LEU A 52 15.80 -9.36 -5.19
N SER A 53 16.30 -9.78 -6.36
CA SER A 53 16.64 -11.19 -6.63
C SER A 53 17.86 -11.67 -5.83
N THR A 54 18.72 -10.75 -5.40
CA THR A 54 19.96 -11.04 -4.68
C THR A 54 19.72 -11.05 -3.17
N ASP A 55 18.83 -10.20 -2.66
CA ASP A 55 18.52 -10.09 -1.24
C ASP A 55 17.80 -11.35 -0.73
N SER A 56 18.44 -12.04 0.21
CA SER A 56 17.93 -13.27 0.83
C SER A 56 16.60 -13.06 1.57
N LYS A 57 16.27 -11.83 1.99
CA LYS A 57 15.00 -11.49 2.66
C LYS A 57 13.79 -11.67 1.75
N PHE A 58 13.98 -11.46 0.44
CA PHE A 58 12.91 -11.52 -0.55
C PHE A 58 12.99 -12.76 -1.43
N LYS A 59 13.91 -13.69 -1.15
CA LYS A 59 13.89 -14.99 -1.83
C LYS A 59 12.72 -15.82 -1.32
N ARG A 60 12.09 -16.57 -2.22
CA ARG A 60 10.98 -17.48 -1.91
C ARG A 60 11.47 -18.61 -0.98
N PRO A 61 11.05 -18.65 0.31
CA PRO A 61 11.21 -19.85 1.10
C PRO A 61 10.18 -20.88 0.63
N SER A 62 10.61 -22.11 0.44
CA SER A 62 9.77 -23.27 0.18
C SER A 62 8.99 -23.66 1.44
N LEU A 63 7.94 -22.93 1.79
CA LEU A 63 6.96 -23.38 2.76
C LEU A 63 5.80 -24.03 1.98
N GLU A 64 5.98 -25.31 1.64
CA GLU A 64 4.87 -26.16 1.29
C GLU A 64 4.02 -26.33 2.54
N ILE A 65 2.81 -25.76 2.53
CA ILE A 65 1.82 -26.10 3.54
C ILE A 65 1.42 -27.53 3.25
N GLU A 66 1.79 -28.46 4.13
CA GLU A 66 1.25 -29.82 4.10
C GLU A 66 -0.26 -29.75 4.37
N LEU A 67 -1.04 -29.73 3.29
CA LEU A 67 -2.49 -29.86 3.32
C LEU A 67 -2.83 -31.33 3.64
N ARG A 68 -2.62 -31.75 4.89
CA ARG A 68 -3.11 -33.05 5.38
C ARG A 68 -4.63 -33.07 5.27
N GLU A 69 -5.19 -33.62 4.19
CA GLU A 69 -6.60 -33.99 3.94
C GLU A 69 -7.71 -33.00 4.41
N ARG A 70 -7.35 -31.81 4.88
CA ARG A 70 -8.23 -30.81 5.47
C ARG A 70 -8.86 -30.06 4.32
N ARG A 71 -10.11 -30.42 4.03
CA ARG A 71 -10.99 -29.56 3.25
C ARG A 71 -11.40 -28.40 4.16
N PRO A 72 -10.99 -27.16 3.85
CA PRO A 72 -11.41 -26.02 4.64
C PRO A 72 -12.95 -25.93 4.59
N THR A 73 -13.61 -26.05 5.73
CA THR A 73 -15.07 -25.87 5.84
C THR A 73 -15.45 -24.39 5.94
N ASP A 74 -14.47 -23.48 5.81
CA ASP A 74 -14.69 -22.05 5.93
C ASP A 74 -15.47 -21.50 4.72
N PRO A 75 -16.24 -20.42 4.89
CA PRO A 75 -17.15 -19.93 3.85
C PRO A 75 -16.42 -19.51 2.56
N PHE A 76 -15.14 -19.12 2.63
CA PHE A 76 -14.37 -18.77 1.44
C PHE A 76 -13.96 -19.99 0.62
N GLY A 77 -13.89 -21.17 1.23
CA GLY A 77 -13.63 -22.44 0.52
C GLY A 77 -14.83 -22.94 -0.28
N GLN A 78 -16.03 -22.40 -0.01
CA GLN A 78 -17.26 -22.71 -0.77
C GLN A 78 -17.47 -21.79 -1.97
N LEU A 79 -16.71 -20.70 -2.06
CA LEU A 79 -16.76 -19.76 -3.17
C LEU A 79 -15.85 -20.23 -4.30
N PRO A 80 -16.16 -19.88 -5.57
CA PRO A 80 -15.19 -19.99 -6.65
C PRO A 80 -13.91 -19.21 -6.29
N LEU A 81 -12.75 -19.78 -6.63
CA LEU A 81 -11.44 -19.24 -6.26
C LEU A 81 -11.30 -17.77 -6.66
N GLU A 82 -11.79 -17.42 -7.85
CA GLU A 82 -11.72 -16.09 -8.42
C GLU A 82 -12.50 -15.08 -7.57
N ILE A 83 -13.64 -15.48 -7.03
CA ILE A 83 -14.46 -14.63 -6.15
C ILE A 83 -13.77 -14.43 -4.82
N ALA A 84 -13.23 -15.51 -4.23
CA ALA A 84 -12.48 -15.41 -2.99
C ALA A 84 -11.23 -14.53 -3.14
N GLN A 85 -10.51 -14.65 -4.26
CA GLN A 85 -9.38 -13.79 -4.61
C GLN A 85 -9.80 -12.33 -4.77
N GLN A 86 -10.92 -12.06 -5.46
CA GLN A 86 -11.45 -10.70 -5.59
C GLN A 86 -11.79 -10.10 -4.23
N ILE A 87 -12.46 -10.84 -3.35
CA ILE A 87 -12.74 -10.38 -1.98
C ILE A 87 -11.43 -10.01 -1.28
N CYS A 88 -10.41 -10.86 -1.36
CA CYS A 88 -9.09 -10.59 -0.78
C CYS A 88 -8.44 -9.32 -1.34
N MET A 89 -8.59 -9.05 -2.63
CA MET A 89 -8.06 -7.84 -3.29
C MET A 89 -8.71 -6.54 -2.82
N PHE A 90 -9.93 -6.59 -2.28
CA PHE A 90 -10.62 -5.42 -1.74
C PHE A 90 -10.32 -5.13 -0.26
N LEU A 91 -9.58 -6.01 0.42
CA LEU A 91 -9.23 -5.84 1.82
C LEU A 91 -7.94 -5.02 1.98
N PRO A 92 -7.87 -4.11 2.96
CA PRO A 92 -6.61 -3.52 3.39
C PRO A 92 -5.61 -4.60 3.83
N GLY A 93 -4.31 -4.37 3.63
CA GLY A 93 -3.26 -5.35 3.95
C GLY A 93 -3.33 -5.96 5.35
N ASP A 94 -3.62 -5.15 6.38
CA ASP A 94 -3.72 -5.64 7.76
C ASP A 94 -4.95 -6.54 7.97
N SER A 95 -6.08 -6.20 7.35
CA SER A 95 -7.29 -7.03 7.37
C SER A 95 -7.09 -8.32 6.58
N LEU A 96 -6.40 -8.27 5.44
CA LEU A 96 -6.05 -9.46 4.66
C LEU A 96 -5.13 -10.40 5.46
N LYS A 97 -4.15 -9.85 6.18
CA LYS A 97 -3.26 -10.62 7.06
C LYS A 97 -4.05 -11.30 8.18
N ALA A 98 -4.95 -10.57 8.85
CA ALA A 98 -5.81 -11.13 9.89
C ALA A 98 -6.73 -12.22 9.33
N LEU A 99 -7.31 -12.00 8.16
CA LEU A 99 -8.18 -12.98 7.50
C LEU A 99 -7.43 -14.25 7.08
N ALA A 100 -6.20 -14.11 6.57
CA ALA A 100 -5.34 -15.24 6.23
C ALA A 100 -4.90 -16.06 7.45
N GLN A 101 -4.93 -15.48 8.66
CA GLN A 101 -4.73 -16.22 9.91
C GLN A 101 -6.01 -16.92 10.39
N ALA A 102 -7.18 -16.37 10.06
CA ALA A 102 -8.47 -16.89 10.50
C ALA A 102 -9.10 -17.93 9.55
N SER A 103 -8.78 -17.90 8.25
CA SER A 103 -9.31 -18.80 7.23
C SER A 103 -8.17 -19.53 6.51
N LEU A 104 -8.27 -20.86 6.46
CA LEU A 104 -7.33 -21.71 5.72
C LEU A 104 -7.46 -21.52 4.20
N SER A 105 -8.68 -21.34 3.68
CA SER A 105 -8.87 -21.02 2.26
C SER A 105 -8.17 -19.72 1.85
N VAL A 106 -8.30 -18.68 2.67
CA VAL A 106 -7.62 -17.39 2.42
C VAL A 106 -6.11 -17.54 2.62
N GLN A 107 -5.67 -18.35 3.59
CA GLN A 107 -4.27 -18.68 3.75
C GLN A 107 -3.68 -19.29 2.47
N MET A 108 -4.39 -20.21 1.81
CA MET A 108 -3.96 -20.81 0.53
C MET A 108 -3.88 -19.78 -0.59
N ILE A 109 -4.89 -18.92 -0.73
CA ILE A 109 -4.87 -17.83 -1.72
C ILE A 109 -3.63 -16.94 -1.52
N THR A 110 -3.34 -16.58 -0.28
CA THR A 110 -2.18 -15.74 0.06
C THR A 110 -0.84 -16.48 0.07
N GLN A 111 -0.77 -17.74 -0.38
CA GLN A 111 0.51 -18.40 -0.71
C GLN A 111 0.91 -18.19 -2.17
N ASP A 112 -0.05 -17.85 -3.04
CA ASP A 112 0.27 -17.57 -4.43
C ASP A 112 1.06 -16.26 -4.56
N ASN A 113 2.23 -16.37 -5.18
CA ASN A 113 3.10 -15.23 -5.41
C ASN A 113 2.52 -14.28 -6.45
N SER A 114 1.73 -14.80 -7.40
CA SER A 114 1.08 -13.99 -8.44
C SER A 114 -0.01 -13.10 -7.85
N PHE A 115 -0.76 -13.62 -6.87
CA PHE A 115 -1.70 -12.85 -6.07
C PHE A 115 -1.02 -11.65 -5.40
N TRP A 116 0.08 -11.84 -4.67
CA TRP A 116 0.75 -10.72 -3.98
C TRP A 116 1.31 -9.68 -4.93
N LYS A 117 1.81 -10.10 -6.09
CA LYS A 117 2.24 -9.15 -7.12
C LYS A 117 1.09 -8.28 -7.60
N ARG A 118 -0.06 -8.89 -7.92
CA ARG A 118 -1.26 -8.15 -8.33
C ARG A 118 -1.78 -7.26 -7.20
N PHE A 119 -1.76 -7.77 -5.96
CA PHE A 119 -2.16 -7.04 -4.77
C PHE A 119 -1.28 -5.81 -4.54
N MET A 120 0.04 -5.92 -4.69
CA MET A 120 0.97 -4.79 -4.63
C MET A 120 0.65 -3.71 -5.66
N GLN A 121 0.38 -4.08 -6.91
CA GLN A 121 0.00 -3.12 -7.96
C GLN A 121 -1.27 -2.34 -7.60
N TRP A 122 -2.18 -2.98 -6.88
CA TRP A 122 -3.46 -2.41 -6.48
C TRP A 122 -3.39 -1.59 -5.18
N ASP A 123 -2.76 -2.12 -4.14
CA ASP A 123 -2.71 -1.54 -2.78
C ASP A 123 -1.59 -0.49 -2.62
N MET A 124 -0.56 -0.54 -3.47
CA MET A 124 0.58 0.39 -3.44
C MET A 124 0.73 1.20 -4.75
N PRO A 125 -0.31 1.91 -5.23
CA PRO A 125 -0.25 2.66 -6.48
C PRO A 125 0.74 3.83 -6.44
N TRP A 126 1.08 4.30 -5.24
CA TRP A 126 2.10 5.32 -5.00
C TRP A 126 3.54 4.80 -5.19
N LEU A 127 3.76 3.49 -5.31
CA LEU A 127 5.07 2.90 -5.60
C LEU A 127 5.19 2.60 -7.10
N TRP A 128 5.20 3.66 -7.92
CA TRP A 128 5.16 3.54 -9.38
C TRP A 128 6.38 2.82 -9.97
N GLU A 129 7.52 2.79 -9.27
CA GLU A 129 8.72 2.03 -9.68
C GLU A 129 8.42 0.52 -9.78
N PHE A 130 7.43 0.04 -9.02
CA PHE A 130 6.97 -1.35 -9.10
C PHE A 130 6.31 -1.67 -10.45
N GLN A 131 5.70 -0.68 -11.12
CA GLN A 131 5.05 -0.87 -12.41
C GLN A 131 6.08 -1.08 -13.53
N THR A 132 7.26 -0.51 -13.39
CA THR A 132 8.38 -0.67 -14.33
C THR A 132 9.23 -1.91 -14.07
N LEU A 133 9.00 -2.60 -12.95
CA LEU A 133 9.78 -3.76 -12.56
C LEU A 133 9.52 -4.93 -13.51
N GLN A 134 10.58 -5.41 -14.17
CA GLN A 134 10.52 -6.64 -14.95
C GLN A 134 10.22 -7.85 -14.05
N ASN A 135 9.55 -8.86 -14.61
CA ASN A 135 9.17 -10.07 -13.87
C ASN A 135 10.42 -10.82 -13.38
N GLN A 136 10.77 -10.64 -12.11
CA GLN A 136 11.81 -11.41 -11.45
C GLN A 136 11.21 -12.71 -10.89
N LYS A 137 11.70 -13.86 -11.35
CA LYS A 137 11.11 -15.18 -11.02
C LYS A 137 11.30 -15.60 -9.56
N ASP A 138 12.33 -15.10 -8.90
CA ASP A 138 12.78 -15.60 -7.59
C ASP A 138 12.32 -14.73 -6.40
N VAL A 139 11.57 -13.66 -6.68
CA VAL A 139 11.09 -12.72 -5.66
C VAL A 139 9.82 -13.24 -4.99
N ASN A 140 9.84 -13.23 -3.66
CA ASN A 140 8.70 -13.45 -2.79
C ASN A 140 7.96 -12.12 -2.58
N TYR A 141 6.94 -11.88 -3.39
CA TYR A 141 6.14 -10.67 -3.34
C TYR A 141 5.36 -10.53 -2.02
N LYS A 142 5.05 -11.63 -1.32
CA LYS A 142 4.44 -11.56 0.02
C LYS A 142 5.38 -10.91 1.03
N SER A 143 6.62 -11.40 1.10
CA SER A 143 7.63 -10.86 2.00
C SER A 143 7.97 -9.41 1.64
N LEU A 144 8.10 -9.12 0.35
CA LEU A 144 8.34 -7.78 -0.15
C LEU A 144 7.21 -6.82 0.22
N TYR A 145 5.94 -7.21 -0.01
CA TYR A 145 4.77 -6.42 0.39
C TYR A 145 4.77 -6.12 1.89
N LEU A 146 4.92 -7.14 2.73
CA LEU A 146 4.88 -6.96 4.19
C LEU A 146 6.00 -6.05 4.69
N TRP A 147 7.19 -6.20 4.12
CA TRP A 147 8.34 -5.35 4.45
C TRP A 147 8.12 -3.91 3.98
N LEU A 148 7.73 -3.70 2.72
CA LEU A 148 7.43 -2.36 2.18
C LEU A 148 6.31 -1.69 2.95
N ASN A 149 5.21 -2.40 3.22
CA ASN A 149 4.09 -1.85 3.97
C ASN A 149 4.56 -1.37 5.35
N LYS A 150 5.36 -2.18 6.07
CA LYS A 150 5.91 -1.80 7.37
C LYS A 150 6.84 -0.59 7.30
N MET A 151 7.77 -0.57 6.34
CA MET A 151 8.79 0.47 6.28
C MET A 151 8.30 1.81 5.72
N THR A 152 7.25 1.79 4.89
CA THR A 152 6.70 2.99 4.25
C THR A 152 5.45 3.52 4.93
N THR A 153 4.93 2.85 5.97
CA THR A 153 3.80 3.36 6.75
C THR A 153 4.23 4.65 7.47
N PRO A 154 3.57 5.80 7.21
CA PRO A 154 3.87 7.04 7.89
C PRO A 154 3.70 6.89 9.40
N ARG A 155 4.78 7.05 10.15
CA ARG A 155 4.79 6.97 11.61
C ARG A 155 5.72 8.02 12.20
N TYR A 156 5.32 8.57 13.34
CA TYR A 156 6.21 9.39 14.15
C TYR A 156 7.44 8.59 14.57
N GLY A 157 8.62 9.20 14.48
CA GLY A 157 9.90 8.56 14.80
C GLY A 157 10.24 7.45 13.81
N MET A 158 10.07 7.71 12.51
CA MET A 158 10.44 6.73 11.49
C MET A 158 11.96 6.60 11.41
N ASP A 159 12.48 5.41 11.70
CA ASP A 159 13.93 5.19 11.85
C ASP A 159 14.68 5.08 10.50
N ASP A 160 13.95 4.77 9.42
CA ASP A 160 14.54 4.52 8.10
C ASP A 160 14.56 5.80 7.25
N LEU A 161 15.69 6.53 7.32
CA LEU A 161 15.92 7.75 6.56
C LEU A 161 15.79 7.58 5.04
N ASN A 162 16.05 6.38 4.53
CA ASN A 162 16.09 6.10 3.10
C ASN A 162 14.68 5.96 2.51
N LEU A 163 13.71 5.54 3.32
CA LEU A 163 12.32 5.34 2.91
C LEU A 163 11.39 6.48 3.33
N MET A 164 11.91 7.52 3.99
CA MET A 164 11.11 8.69 4.38
C MET A 164 10.43 9.39 3.21
N GLY A 165 11.12 9.50 2.05
CA GLY A 165 10.53 10.08 0.84
C GLY A 165 9.33 9.25 0.35
N VAL A 166 9.47 7.93 0.37
CA VAL A 166 8.41 6.98 -0.01
C VAL A 166 7.23 7.05 0.97
N ALA A 167 7.51 7.13 2.28
CA ALA A 167 6.46 7.32 3.29
C ALA A 167 5.71 8.65 3.08
N ASN A 168 6.42 9.73 2.75
CA ASN A 168 5.78 11.00 2.41
C ASN A 168 4.90 10.87 1.17
N ARG A 169 5.39 10.20 0.15
CA ARG A 169 4.65 9.95 -1.09
C ARG A 169 3.37 9.16 -0.82
N ARG A 170 3.44 8.07 -0.06
CA ARG A 170 2.27 7.29 0.39
C ARG A 170 1.25 8.16 1.12
N ARG A 171 1.70 9.05 2.02
CA ARG A 171 0.84 10.02 2.71
C ARG A 171 0.17 10.97 1.72
N VAL A 172 0.93 11.60 0.83
CA VAL A 172 0.41 12.54 -0.18
C VAL A 172 -0.62 11.86 -1.07
N TRP A 173 -0.37 10.61 -1.47
CA TRP A 173 -1.32 9.81 -2.25
C TRP A 173 -2.67 9.67 -1.54
N GLY A 174 -2.68 9.33 -0.25
CA GLY A 174 -3.92 9.25 0.52
C GLY A 174 -4.67 10.58 0.66
N VAL A 175 -3.98 11.73 0.58
CA VAL A 175 -4.61 13.05 0.49
C VAL A 175 -5.25 13.25 -0.88
N CYS A 176 -4.56 12.85 -1.95
CA CYS A 176 -5.08 12.91 -3.31
C CYS A 176 -6.32 12.02 -3.50
N GLU A 177 -6.37 10.84 -2.88
CA GLU A 177 -7.54 9.96 -2.92
C GLU A 177 -8.78 10.60 -2.26
N GLN A 178 -8.59 11.26 -1.11
CA GLN A 178 -9.66 12.04 -0.47
C GLN A 178 -10.15 13.17 -1.38
N LEU A 179 -9.22 13.86 -2.05
CA LEU A 179 -9.55 14.95 -2.97
C LEU A 179 -10.29 14.45 -4.20
N ALA A 180 -9.82 13.36 -4.83
CA ALA A 180 -10.45 12.74 -5.99
C ALA A 180 -11.90 12.31 -5.69
N SER A 181 -12.13 11.72 -4.52
CA SER A 181 -13.48 11.34 -4.07
C SER A 181 -14.41 12.55 -3.98
N ARG A 182 -13.93 13.69 -3.45
CA ARG A 182 -14.72 14.93 -3.36
C ARG A 182 -14.94 15.59 -4.72
N TYR A 183 -13.92 15.60 -5.56
CA TYR A 183 -14.00 16.14 -6.91
C TYR A 183 -15.08 15.41 -7.73
N ASN A 184 -15.03 14.07 -7.77
CA ASN A 184 -15.99 13.25 -8.51
C ASN A 184 -17.44 13.44 -8.03
N LYS A 185 -17.65 13.60 -6.72
CA LYS A 185 -18.98 13.91 -6.16
C LYS A 185 -19.52 15.28 -6.62
N THR A 186 -18.63 16.25 -6.82
CA THR A 186 -19.00 17.63 -7.12
C THR A 186 -19.23 17.85 -8.61
N THR A 187 -18.44 17.20 -9.47
CA THR A 187 -18.54 17.38 -10.93
C THR A 187 -19.62 16.54 -11.58
N GLY A 188 -20.27 15.61 -10.84
CA GLY A 188 -21.29 14.71 -11.39
C GLY A 188 -20.76 13.78 -12.48
N GLN A 189 -19.45 13.81 -12.74
CA GLN A 189 -18.79 12.85 -13.60
C GLN A 189 -18.78 11.53 -12.83
N ALA A 190 -19.46 10.51 -13.36
CA ALA A 190 -19.19 9.14 -12.97
C ALA A 190 -17.66 8.96 -12.98
N PRO A 191 -17.07 8.32 -11.94
CA PRO A 191 -15.62 8.22 -11.83
C PRO A 191 -15.11 7.74 -13.18
N ALA A 192 -14.38 8.62 -13.88
CA ALA A 192 -13.84 8.33 -15.20
C ALA A 192 -13.18 6.96 -15.06
N GLU A 193 -13.72 5.98 -15.80
CA GLU A 193 -13.48 4.55 -15.65
C GLU A 193 -12.13 4.34 -14.99
N ALA A 194 -12.14 3.95 -13.70
CA ALA A 194 -10.93 3.65 -12.96
C ALA A 194 -10.06 2.82 -13.89
N MET A 195 -8.99 3.47 -14.35
CA MET A 195 -8.08 3.10 -15.42
C MET A 195 -8.19 1.60 -15.72
N LYS A 196 -8.78 1.25 -16.87
CA LYS A 196 -8.86 -0.14 -17.37
C LYS A 196 -7.43 -0.66 -17.57
N TRP A 197 -6.78 -1.05 -16.48
CA TRP A 197 -5.49 -1.72 -16.51
C TRP A 197 -5.74 -3.15 -16.95
N GLY A 198 -5.46 -3.42 -18.23
CA GLY A 198 -5.14 -4.75 -18.76
C GLY A 198 -6.24 -5.80 -18.58
N ARG A 199 -7.29 -5.70 -19.41
CA ARG A 199 -7.79 -6.92 -20.05
C ARG A 199 -7.08 -7.01 -21.39
N ASP A 200 -6.10 -7.88 -21.45
CA ASP A 200 -5.76 -8.75 -22.58
C ASP A 200 -5.16 -10.03 -21.99
#